data_AF-A0A2K0WAN2-F1
#
_entry.id   AF-A0A2K0WAN2-F1
#
_cell.length_a   1.000
_cell.length_b   1.000
_cell.length_c   1.000
_cell.angle_alpha   90.00
_cell.angle_beta   90.00
_cell.angle_gamma   90.00
#
_symmetry.space_group_name_H-M   'P 1'
#
loop_
_entity.id
_entity.type
_entity.pdbx_description
1 polymer ?
#
loop_
_entity_poly.entity_id
_entity_poly.type
_entity_poly.pdbx_seq_one_letter_code
_entity_poly.pdbx_strand_id
1 'polypeptide(L)'
;MVLKVTTHYEGPNGFVVEHVIQNASVSDKISLLSGRSTIDTRARNVLEFAQRCTKVPVAAEEGGRDLPEDRLLNRKLAGDSVVLLKNEGSQLPLKRPFKSIALIGPNLKTTSFCGGVPAYLQPYYTVSPYEGIVAQLPPDVEVRYQIGASGNGWNPLLQGDMITTPEGSPGMRMHFYSQSPSVPDREVSDESHLPDSSWQLMGYSHPKLDKLFYATVEGDLVIQESGPFEFGLAVYGSARLYVDGQLLIDNSLVQRGGTFFFGKGTVEEKAQMHLVSGRKYRITI
;
A
#
# COMPACT_ATOMS: atom_id res chain seq x y z
N MET A 1 3.77 -15.18 1.51
CA MET A 1 4.50 -16.32 0.91
C MET A 1 3.48 -17.42 0.66
N VAL A 2 2.98 -17.55 -0.57
CA VAL A 2 1.95 -18.53 -0.93
C VAL A 2 2.60 -19.52 -1.87
N LEU A 3 2.68 -20.78 -1.44
CA LEU A 3 3.08 -21.89 -2.30
C LEU A 3 1.86 -22.25 -3.16
N LYS A 4 1.70 -21.63 -4.33
CA LYS A 4 0.78 -22.12 -5.37
C LYS A 4 1.53 -23.15 -6.20
N VAL A 5 1.16 -24.41 -6.05
CA VAL A 5 1.51 -25.46 -7.02
C VAL A 5 0.44 -25.40 -8.10
N THR A 6 0.80 -24.94 -9.29
CA THR A 6 -0.05 -25.09 -10.48
C THR A 6 0.84 -25.69 -11.56
N THR A 7 0.42 -26.85 -12.06
CA THR A 7 1.14 -27.64 -13.05
C THR A 7 0.91 -27.11 -14.46
N HIS A 8 1.95 -27.28 -15.27
CA HIS A 8 2.08 -27.12 -16.72
C HIS A 8 2.05 -25.71 -17.33
N TYR A 9 3.25 -25.20 -17.61
CA TYR A 9 3.52 -24.24 -18.67
C TYR A 9 4.77 -24.69 -19.44
N GLU A 10 4.60 -25.14 -20.68
CA GLU A 10 5.70 -25.38 -21.63
C GLU A 10 5.94 -24.11 -22.44
N GLY A 11 7.06 -23.43 -22.20
CA GLY A 11 7.54 -22.28 -22.96
C GLY A 11 9.07 -22.31 -23.08
N PRO A 12 9.66 -21.66 -24.11
CA PRO A 12 10.85 -22.18 -24.80
C PRO A 12 12.21 -21.93 -24.13
N ASN A 13 12.27 -21.76 -22.81
CA ASN A 13 13.53 -21.70 -22.04
C ASN A 13 13.32 -22.34 -20.66
N GLY A 14 13.04 -23.65 -20.66
CA GLY A 14 12.64 -24.48 -19.51
C GLY A 14 13.58 -24.46 -18.30
N PHE A 15 13.50 -23.41 -17.49
CA PHE A 15 14.02 -23.38 -16.13
C PHE A 15 12.89 -23.72 -15.15
N VAL A 16 12.70 -25.02 -14.87
CA VAL A 16 11.75 -25.52 -13.88
C VAL A 16 12.53 -25.84 -12.60
N VAL A 17 12.02 -25.43 -11.42
CA VAL A 17 12.63 -25.76 -10.11
C VAL A 17 12.80 -27.28 -9.94
N GLU A 18 11.88 -28.04 -10.49
CA GLU A 18 11.92 -29.50 -10.60
C GLU A 18 13.14 -30.01 -11.39
N HIS A 19 13.54 -29.27 -12.44
CA HIS A 19 14.70 -29.60 -13.28
C HIS A 19 16.03 -29.39 -12.55
N VAL A 20 16.13 -28.41 -11.64
CA VAL A 20 17.31 -28.20 -10.79
C VAL A 20 17.41 -29.29 -9.72
N ILE A 21 16.28 -29.71 -9.14
CA ILE A 21 16.26 -30.77 -8.12
C ILE A 21 16.55 -32.14 -8.73
N GLN A 22 16.04 -32.42 -9.93
CA GLN A 22 16.27 -33.70 -10.63
C GLN A 22 17.67 -33.80 -11.25
N ASN A 23 18.24 -32.70 -11.76
CA ASN A 23 19.58 -32.71 -12.39
C ASN A 23 20.72 -32.28 -11.46
N ALA A 24 20.44 -31.96 -10.19
CA ALA A 24 21.46 -31.72 -9.16
C ALA A 24 22.36 -32.95 -8.89
N SER A 25 22.04 -34.12 -9.47
CA SER A 25 22.86 -35.33 -9.42
C SER A 25 24.17 -35.25 -10.23
N VAL A 26 24.42 -34.16 -10.98
CA VAL A 26 25.55 -34.08 -11.94
C VAL A 26 26.69 -33.15 -11.47
N SER A 27 26.61 -32.53 -10.29
CA SER A 27 27.68 -31.68 -9.75
C SER A 27 28.01 -32.02 -8.30
N ASP A 28 29.26 -32.38 -8.04
CA ASP A 28 29.80 -32.77 -6.72
C ASP A 28 29.59 -31.73 -5.60
N LYS A 29 29.26 -30.48 -5.96
CA LYS A 29 28.94 -29.41 -5.00
C LYS A 29 27.54 -29.50 -4.38
N ILE A 30 26.66 -30.39 -4.88
CA ILE A 30 25.33 -30.66 -4.31
C ILE A 30 25.28 -32.07 -3.67
N SER A 31 26.41 -32.64 -3.25
CA SER A 31 26.39 -33.92 -2.51
C SER A 31 25.73 -33.83 -1.12
N LEU A 32 25.53 -32.62 -0.58
CA LEU A 32 24.87 -32.38 0.72
C LEU A 32 23.33 -32.25 0.66
N LEU A 33 22.73 -32.14 -0.54
CA LEU A 33 21.27 -32.01 -0.72
C LEU A 33 20.63 -33.17 -1.52
N SER A 34 21.42 -34.15 -1.97
CA SER A 34 21.02 -35.13 -3.00
C SER A 34 20.64 -36.52 -2.46
N GLY A 35 20.32 -36.65 -1.18
CA GLY A 35 19.73 -37.89 -0.65
C GLY A 35 18.22 -37.88 -0.85
N ARG A 36 17.65 -38.91 -1.49
CA ARG A 36 16.19 -39.14 -1.50
C ARG A 36 15.60 -39.05 -0.08
N SER A 37 16.35 -39.50 0.92
CA SER A 37 16.01 -39.38 2.35
C SER A 37 15.88 -37.93 2.84
N THR A 38 16.67 -36.99 2.34
CA THR A 38 16.57 -35.56 2.70
C THR A 38 15.28 -34.98 2.12
N ILE A 39 14.98 -35.28 0.86
CA ILE A 39 13.73 -34.87 0.19
C ILE A 39 12.53 -35.46 0.94
N ASP A 40 12.55 -36.76 1.23
CA ASP A 40 11.48 -37.46 1.97
C ASP A 40 11.27 -36.85 3.36
N THR A 41 12.35 -36.47 4.05
CA THR A 41 12.27 -35.81 5.35
C THR A 41 11.63 -34.43 5.25
N ARG A 42 12.00 -33.62 4.24
CA ARG A 42 11.40 -32.28 4.05
C ARG A 42 9.93 -32.39 3.64
N ALA A 43 9.60 -33.31 2.73
CA ALA A 43 8.23 -33.60 2.33
C ALA A 43 7.38 -34.05 3.52
N ARG A 44 7.92 -34.94 4.35
CA ARG A 44 7.26 -35.38 5.60
C ARG A 44 6.93 -34.21 6.51
N ASN A 45 7.86 -33.29 6.75
CA ASN A 45 7.60 -32.14 7.62
C ASN A 45 6.47 -31.23 7.07
N VAL A 46 6.39 -31.04 5.75
CA VAL A 46 5.30 -30.27 5.12
C VAL A 46 3.97 -30.99 5.27
N LEU A 47 3.95 -32.32 5.05
CA LEU A 47 2.74 -33.13 5.20
C LEU A 47 2.27 -33.23 6.65
N GLU A 48 3.18 -33.33 7.61
CA GLU A 48 2.86 -33.29 9.04
C GLU A 48 2.27 -31.94 9.44
N PHE A 49 2.80 -30.84 8.91
CA PHE A 49 2.21 -29.52 9.09
C PHE A 49 0.80 -29.45 8.49
N ALA A 50 0.62 -29.90 7.24
CA ALA A 50 -0.69 -29.94 6.59
C ALA A 50 -1.70 -30.79 7.38
N GLN A 51 -1.27 -31.96 7.88
CA GLN A 51 -2.08 -32.84 8.72
C GLN A 51 -2.44 -32.21 10.07
N ARG A 52 -1.59 -31.33 10.62
CA ARG A 52 -1.95 -30.55 11.81
C ARG A 52 -3.00 -29.48 11.48
N CYS A 53 -2.88 -28.82 10.33
CA CYS A 53 -3.83 -27.80 9.88
C CYS A 53 -5.23 -28.38 9.63
N THR A 54 -5.36 -29.62 9.14
CA THR A 54 -6.70 -30.25 8.93
C THR A 54 -7.49 -30.48 10.21
N LYS A 55 -6.84 -30.42 11.39
CA LYS A 55 -7.50 -30.57 12.70
C LYS A 55 -8.03 -29.26 13.26
N VAL A 56 -7.67 -28.12 12.64
CA VAL A 56 -8.09 -26.80 13.09
C VAL A 56 -9.47 -26.51 12.48
N PRO A 57 -10.48 -26.14 13.29
CA PRO A 57 -11.75 -25.69 12.74
C PRO A 57 -11.54 -24.42 11.94
N VAL A 58 -11.95 -24.44 10.67
CA VAL A 58 -11.92 -23.28 9.77
C VAL A 58 -13.35 -22.95 9.35
N ALA A 59 -13.61 -21.67 9.09
CA ALA A 59 -14.89 -21.27 8.53
C ALA A 59 -15.08 -21.89 7.13
N ALA A 60 -16.32 -22.24 6.79
CA ALA A 60 -16.65 -22.77 5.46
C ALA A 60 -16.51 -21.71 4.37
N GLU A 61 -16.71 -20.44 4.74
CA GLU A 61 -16.56 -19.27 3.88
C GLU A 61 -15.51 -18.33 4.47
N GLU A 62 -14.68 -17.77 3.60
CA GLU A 62 -13.71 -16.74 3.97
C GLU A 62 -14.44 -15.40 4.18
N GLY A 63 -14.13 -14.70 5.26
CA GLY A 63 -14.78 -13.44 5.58
C GLY A 63 -14.06 -12.66 6.68
N GLY A 64 -14.54 -11.43 6.88
CA GLY A 64 -14.06 -10.57 7.96
C GLY A 64 -14.53 -11.04 9.35
N ARG A 65 -13.74 -10.72 10.37
CA ARG A 65 -14.02 -10.99 11.78
C ARG A 65 -13.94 -9.69 12.59
N ASP A 66 -14.86 -8.77 12.32
CA ASP A 66 -14.90 -7.45 12.97
C ASP A 66 -15.85 -7.43 14.19
N LEU A 67 -15.48 -8.17 15.24
CA LEU A 67 -16.33 -8.40 16.42
C LEU A 67 -16.02 -7.43 17.58
N PRO A 68 -17.02 -7.02 18.39
CA PRO A 68 -16.81 -6.11 19.52
C PRO A 68 -15.72 -6.53 20.52
N GLU A 69 -15.59 -7.83 20.80
CA GLU A 69 -14.57 -8.37 21.70
C GLU A 69 -13.15 -8.21 21.15
N ASP A 70 -12.96 -8.37 19.84
CA ASP A 70 -11.68 -8.19 19.17
C ASP A 70 -11.29 -6.70 19.19
N ARG A 71 -12.27 -5.80 19.00
CA ARG A 71 -12.08 -4.34 19.11
C ARG A 71 -11.65 -3.92 20.52
N LEU A 72 -12.31 -4.47 21.55
CA LEU A 72 -11.97 -4.20 22.95
C LEU A 72 -10.57 -4.70 23.30
N LEU A 73 -10.22 -5.92 22.87
CA LEU A 73 -8.90 -6.49 23.06
C LEU A 73 -7.82 -5.63 22.39
N ASN A 74 -8.03 -5.25 21.12
CA ASN A 74 -7.10 -4.40 20.38
C ASN A 74 -6.92 -3.03 21.05
N ARG A 75 -8.00 -2.40 21.53
CA ARG A 75 -7.92 -1.13 22.27
C ARG A 75 -7.12 -1.28 23.56
N LYS A 76 -7.32 -2.38 24.31
CA LYS A 76 -6.56 -2.65 25.53
C LYS A 76 -5.08 -2.87 25.22
N LEU A 77 -4.75 -3.70 24.23
CA LEU A 77 -3.37 -3.96 23.81
C LEU A 77 -2.66 -2.68 23.36
N ALA A 78 -3.34 -1.84 22.56
CA ALA A 78 -2.79 -0.56 22.13
C ALA A 78 -2.54 0.37 23.32
N GLY A 79 -3.49 0.47 24.26
CA GLY A 79 -3.34 1.26 25.49
C GLY A 79 -2.19 0.79 26.38
N ASP A 80 -2.06 -0.53 26.59
CA ASP A 80 -1.01 -1.14 27.40
C ASP A 80 0.39 -1.04 26.74
N SER A 81 0.44 -0.79 25.42
CA SER A 81 1.70 -0.64 24.66
C SER A 81 2.28 0.79 24.71
N VAL A 82 1.53 1.76 25.24
CA VAL A 82 2.00 3.16 25.34
C VAL A 82 2.98 3.31 26.51
N VAL A 83 4.16 3.86 26.24
CA VAL A 83 5.18 4.14 27.26
C VAL A 83 5.23 5.64 27.58
N LEU A 84 4.99 6.00 28.84
CA LEU A 84 5.14 7.37 29.33
C LEU A 84 6.63 7.67 29.58
N LEU A 85 7.27 8.41 28.68
CA LEU A 85 8.69 8.73 28.77
C LEU A 85 9.00 9.89 29.73
N LYS A 86 8.11 10.89 29.82
CA LYS A 86 8.31 12.11 30.60
C LYS A 86 6.97 12.65 31.13
N ASN A 87 6.93 13.04 32.41
CA ASN A 87 5.77 13.68 33.04
C ASN A 87 6.20 14.62 34.19
N GLU A 88 6.75 15.78 33.84
CA GLU A 88 7.15 16.80 34.82
C GLU A 88 5.94 17.61 35.29
N GLY A 89 5.91 17.99 36.57
CA GLY A 89 4.86 18.85 37.13
C GLY A 89 3.46 18.20 37.20
N SER A 90 3.38 16.86 37.09
CA SER A 90 2.11 16.13 37.09
C SER A 90 1.12 16.66 36.05
N GLN A 91 1.62 16.90 34.82
CA GLN A 91 0.79 17.33 33.69
C GLN A 91 -0.18 16.24 33.25
N LEU A 92 0.24 14.97 33.33
CA LEU A 92 -0.60 13.81 33.09
C LEU A 92 -0.94 13.07 34.39
N PRO A 93 -2.17 12.52 34.53
CA PRO A 93 -3.29 12.66 33.59
C PRO A 93 -3.80 14.11 33.53
N LEU A 94 -4.40 14.50 32.40
CA LEU A 94 -4.92 15.86 32.22
C LEU A 94 -5.93 16.21 33.32
N LYS A 95 -5.61 17.24 34.12
CA LYS A 95 -6.47 17.69 35.22
C LYS A 95 -7.73 18.35 34.66
N ARG A 96 -8.89 17.86 35.05
CA ARG A 96 -10.21 18.43 34.74
C ARG A 96 -10.71 19.27 35.93
N PRO A 97 -11.58 20.27 35.71
CA PRO A 97 -12.15 20.70 34.43
C PRO A 97 -11.24 21.68 33.67
N PHE A 98 -11.39 21.74 32.34
CA PHE A 98 -10.86 22.78 31.48
C PHE A 98 -11.89 23.15 30.43
N LYS A 99 -11.89 24.41 29.96
CA LYS A 99 -12.88 24.91 28.99
C LYS A 99 -12.49 24.68 27.53
N SER A 100 -11.20 24.51 27.26
CA SER A 100 -10.70 24.36 25.90
C SER A 100 -9.42 23.53 25.84
N ILE A 101 -9.15 22.96 24.67
CA ILE A 101 -7.93 22.22 24.35
C ILE A 101 -7.47 22.55 22.94
N ALA A 102 -6.16 22.77 22.79
CA ALA A 102 -5.52 22.91 21.48
C ALA A 102 -4.79 21.61 21.14
N LEU A 103 -5.18 20.98 20.03
CA LEU A 103 -4.55 19.79 19.47
C LEU A 103 -3.66 20.23 18.31
N ILE A 104 -2.35 20.08 18.45
CA ILE A 104 -1.37 20.52 17.45
C ILE A 104 -0.51 19.35 17.01
N GLY A 105 -0.44 19.11 15.70
CA GLY A 105 0.48 18.12 15.13
C GLY A 105 -0.05 17.39 13.90
N PRO A 106 0.87 16.94 13.00
CA PRO A 106 0.52 16.28 11.74
C PRO A 106 -0.12 14.91 11.91
N ASN A 107 0.20 14.19 12.99
CA ASN A 107 -0.27 12.82 13.22
C ASN A 107 -1.60 12.74 13.97
N LEU A 108 -2.24 13.87 14.29
CA LEU A 108 -3.51 13.86 15.03
C LEU A 108 -4.66 13.31 14.19
N LYS A 109 -4.70 13.62 12.89
CA LYS A 109 -5.73 13.14 11.96
C LYS A 109 -5.28 11.98 11.08
N THR A 110 -4.01 11.56 11.18
CA THR A 110 -3.44 10.45 10.42
C THR A 110 -3.37 9.21 11.30
N THR A 111 -3.81 8.06 10.79
CA THR A 111 -3.80 6.79 11.53
C THR A 111 -2.57 5.95 11.17
N SER A 112 -1.52 6.05 11.98
CA SER A 112 -0.36 5.16 11.90
C SER A 112 -0.62 3.88 12.69
N PHE A 113 -1.38 2.95 12.13
CA PHE A 113 -1.80 1.72 12.81
C PHE A 113 -0.83 0.54 12.64
N CYS A 114 0.02 0.56 11.62
CA CYS A 114 1.08 -0.43 11.41
C CYS A 114 2.28 0.18 10.68
N GLY A 115 3.38 -0.57 10.62
CA GLY A 115 4.53 -0.23 9.78
C GLY A 115 4.25 -0.51 8.30
N GLY A 116 5.29 -0.38 7.47
CA GLY A 116 5.18 -0.68 6.05
C GLY A 116 5.00 -2.17 5.73
N VAL A 117 4.85 -2.47 4.44
CA VAL A 117 4.86 -3.84 3.88
C VAL A 117 6.18 -4.55 4.27
N PRO A 118 6.20 -5.85 4.65
CA PRO A 118 5.14 -6.86 4.51
C PRO A 118 4.13 -6.93 5.65
N ALA A 119 4.22 -6.09 6.68
CA ALA A 119 3.32 -6.16 7.84
C ALA A 119 1.99 -5.43 7.63
N TYR A 120 1.85 -4.69 6.52
CA TYR A 120 0.64 -3.96 6.21
C TYR A 120 -0.55 -4.88 5.93
N LEU A 121 -1.68 -4.57 6.55
CA LEU A 121 -2.98 -5.19 6.32
C LEU A 121 -4.03 -4.08 6.29
N GLN A 122 -5.06 -4.23 5.46
CA GLN A 122 -6.18 -3.30 5.45
C GLN A 122 -7.02 -3.50 6.73
N PRO A 123 -7.13 -2.49 7.62
CA PRO A 123 -7.91 -2.62 8.84
C PRO A 123 -9.41 -2.48 8.55
N TYR A 124 -10.27 -3.08 9.38
CA TYR A 124 -11.73 -2.88 9.28
C TYR A 124 -12.12 -1.43 9.52
N TYR A 125 -11.43 -0.77 10.47
CA TYR A 125 -11.55 0.65 10.75
C TYR A 125 -10.27 1.11 11.47
N THR A 126 -10.09 2.42 11.54
CA THR A 126 -9.05 3.05 12.36
C THR A 126 -9.64 4.15 13.22
N VAL A 127 -8.95 4.54 14.30
CA VAL A 127 -9.31 5.69 15.12
C VAL A 127 -8.07 6.57 15.22
N SER A 128 -8.17 7.79 14.70
CA SER A 128 -7.09 8.77 14.79
C SER A 128 -6.92 9.26 16.24
N PRO A 129 -5.71 9.74 16.62
CA PRO A 129 -5.53 10.37 17.93
C PRO A 129 -6.51 11.52 18.19
N TYR A 130 -6.85 12.30 17.16
CA TYR A 130 -7.85 13.37 17.23
C TYR A 130 -9.23 12.81 17.63
N GLU A 131 -9.74 11.82 16.90
CA GLU A 131 -11.04 11.19 17.20
C GLU A 131 -11.04 10.54 18.59
N GLY A 132 -9.96 9.84 18.94
CA GLY A 132 -9.80 9.20 20.23
C GLY A 132 -9.83 10.20 21.39
N ILE A 133 -9.17 11.36 21.25
CA ILE A 133 -9.18 12.43 22.25
C ILE A 133 -10.58 13.07 22.33
N VAL A 134 -11.14 13.50 21.19
CA VAL A 134 -12.44 14.18 21.12
C VAL A 134 -13.55 13.32 21.73
N ALA A 135 -13.55 12.02 21.46
CA ALA A 135 -14.54 11.09 22.02
C ALA A 135 -14.47 10.93 23.56
N GLN A 136 -13.41 11.39 24.22
CA GLN A 136 -13.25 11.35 25.68
C GLN A 136 -13.49 12.72 26.35
N LEU A 137 -13.66 13.79 25.56
CA LEU A 137 -13.89 15.13 26.08
C LEU A 137 -15.38 15.36 26.35
N PRO A 138 -15.73 16.09 27.43
CA PRO A 138 -17.08 16.59 27.62
C PRO A 138 -17.55 17.50 26.46
N PRO A 139 -18.85 17.53 26.12
CA PRO A 139 -19.36 18.32 24.99
C PRO A 139 -19.14 19.83 25.08
N ASP A 140 -18.91 20.37 26.28
CA ASP A 140 -18.71 21.80 26.55
C ASP A 140 -17.24 22.26 26.41
N VAL A 141 -16.31 21.33 26.13
CA VAL A 141 -14.92 21.66 25.88
C VAL A 141 -14.72 22.13 24.44
N GLU A 142 -14.22 23.35 24.27
CA GLU A 142 -13.84 23.87 22.95
C GLU A 142 -12.57 23.16 22.45
N VAL A 143 -12.67 22.45 21.32
CA VAL A 143 -11.53 21.79 20.67
C VAL A 143 -11.04 22.63 19.50
N ARG A 144 -9.77 23.02 19.52
CA ARG A 144 -9.09 23.66 18.39
C ARG A 144 -8.03 22.74 17.84
N TYR A 145 -7.93 22.65 16.52
CA TYR A 145 -6.92 21.84 15.83
C TYR A 145 -6.10 22.68 14.87
N GLN A 146 -4.78 22.45 14.87
CA GLN A 146 -3.88 22.93 13.83
C GLN A 146 -2.85 21.85 13.49
N ILE A 147 -2.49 21.72 12.21
CA ILE A 147 -1.46 20.76 11.80
C ILE A 147 -0.08 21.13 12.38
N GLY A 148 0.20 22.43 12.52
CA GLY A 148 1.51 22.93 12.92
C GLY A 148 2.51 22.81 11.77
N ALA A 149 3.26 21.70 11.74
CA ALA A 149 4.26 21.42 10.72
C ALA A 149 3.98 20.06 10.05
N SER A 150 4.29 19.94 8.77
CA SER A 150 4.23 18.64 8.08
C SER A 150 5.29 17.69 8.67
N GLY A 151 4.87 16.46 8.93
CA GLY A 151 5.77 15.36 9.34
C GLY A 151 6.06 14.37 8.21
N ASN A 152 5.60 14.65 6.99
CA ASN A 152 5.70 13.70 5.88
C ASN A 152 7.12 13.69 5.29
N GLY A 153 7.70 12.49 5.12
CA GLY A 153 8.97 12.33 4.42
C GLY A 153 8.87 12.43 2.89
N TRP A 154 7.66 12.26 2.36
CA TRP A 154 7.31 12.32 0.93
C TRP A 154 6.02 13.11 0.76
N ASN A 155 5.64 13.43 -0.49
CA ASN A 155 4.37 14.09 -0.71
C ASN A 155 3.22 13.14 -0.34
N PRO A 156 2.14 13.66 0.28
CA PRO A 156 0.99 12.83 0.63
C PRO A 156 0.34 12.28 -0.63
N LEU A 157 -0.26 11.09 -0.50
CA LEU A 157 -1.03 10.48 -1.57
C LEU A 157 -2.29 11.29 -1.86
N LEU A 158 -2.73 11.26 -3.12
CA LEU A 158 -4.08 11.70 -3.48
C LEU A 158 -5.06 10.66 -2.95
N GLN A 159 -5.85 11.04 -1.96
CA GLN A 159 -6.87 10.19 -1.36
C GLN A 159 -8.21 10.39 -2.06
N GLY A 160 -9.09 9.38 -1.99
CA GLY A 160 -10.33 9.32 -2.77
C GLY A 160 -11.34 10.45 -2.55
N ASP A 161 -11.22 11.27 -1.50
CA ASP A 161 -12.03 12.48 -1.34
C ASP A 161 -11.53 13.66 -2.19
N MET A 162 -10.25 13.64 -2.57
CA MET A 162 -9.61 14.65 -3.44
C MET A 162 -9.62 14.24 -4.92
N ILE A 163 -9.67 12.94 -5.22
CA ILE A 163 -9.58 12.41 -6.58
C ILE A 163 -10.74 11.45 -6.87
N THR A 164 -11.29 11.56 -8.07
CA THR A 164 -12.36 10.68 -8.56
C THR A 164 -11.98 10.03 -9.87
N THR A 165 -12.49 8.85 -10.18
CA THR A 165 -12.36 8.25 -11.50
C THR A 165 -13.03 9.14 -12.53
N PRO A 166 -12.73 8.99 -13.83
CA PRO A 166 -13.42 9.73 -14.89
C PRO A 166 -14.95 9.59 -14.86
N GLU A 167 -15.46 8.48 -14.30
CA GLU A 167 -16.87 8.17 -14.11
C GLU A 167 -17.47 8.79 -12.83
N GLY A 168 -16.64 9.35 -11.96
CA GLY A 168 -17.05 10.05 -10.73
C GLY A 168 -17.02 9.23 -9.45
N SER A 169 -16.50 8.00 -9.46
CA SER A 169 -16.30 7.22 -8.24
C SER A 169 -15.06 7.70 -7.46
N PRO A 170 -15.02 7.68 -6.12
CA PRO A 170 -13.82 8.03 -5.36
C PRO A 170 -12.60 7.19 -5.76
N GLY A 171 -11.42 7.80 -5.94
CA GLY A 171 -10.18 7.10 -6.32
C GLY A 171 -9.74 7.34 -7.77
N MET A 172 -8.98 6.40 -8.33
CA MET A 172 -8.44 6.43 -9.69
C MET A 172 -8.75 5.12 -10.42
N ARG A 173 -8.71 5.15 -11.75
CA ARG A 173 -8.85 3.96 -12.60
C ARG A 173 -7.51 3.61 -13.25
N MET A 174 -7.15 2.33 -13.27
CA MET A 174 -5.97 1.80 -13.95
C MET A 174 -6.40 0.87 -15.07
N HIS A 175 -6.01 1.19 -16.31
CA HIS A 175 -6.14 0.30 -17.45
C HIS A 175 -4.81 -0.34 -17.78
N PHE A 176 -4.81 -1.63 -18.03
CA PHE A 176 -3.63 -2.38 -18.43
C PHE A 176 -3.64 -2.69 -19.92
N TYR A 177 -2.46 -2.70 -20.52
CA TYR A 177 -2.27 -2.89 -21.95
C TYR A 177 -1.06 -3.80 -22.20
N SER A 178 -1.18 -4.75 -23.12
CA SER A 178 -0.04 -5.51 -23.64
C SER A 178 0.83 -4.69 -24.60
N GLN A 179 0.23 -3.68 -25.24
CA GLN A 179 0.85 -2.86 -26.27
C GLN A 179 1.39 -1.53 -25.70
N SER A 180 2.51 -1.08 -26.29
CA SER A 180 3.15 0.21 -26.00
C SER A 180 2.17 1.39 -26.14
N PRO A 181 2.31 2.45 -25.33
CA PRO A 181 1.51 3.68 -25.47
C PRO A 181 1.65 4.39 -26.81
N SER A 182 2.65 4.03 -27.64
CA SER A 182 2.79 4.54 -29.01
C SER A 182 1.82 3.92 -30.02
N VAL A 183 1.12 2.84 -29.65
CA VAL A 183 0.14 2.18 -30.51
C VAL A 183 -1.21 2.89 -30.34
N PRO A 184 -1.79 3.46 -31.42
CA PRO A 184 -3.12 4.05 -31.36
C PRO A 184 -4.17 2.96 -31.11
N ASP A 185 -5.26 3.32 -30.42
CA ASP A 185 -6.44 2.46 -30.21
C ASP A 185 -6.12 1.08 -29.59
N ARG A 186 -5.09 1.02 -28.73
CA ARG A 186 -4.71 -0.20 -27.99
C ARG A 186 -5.84 -0.72 -27.11
N GLU A 187 -6.02 -2.04 -27.11
CA GLU A 187 -7.08 -2.71 -26.36
C GLU A 187 -6.76 -2.78 -24.86
N VAL A 188 -7.72 -2.41 -24.03
CA VAL A 188 -7.65 -2.61 -22.57
C VAL A 188 -7.68 -4.12 -22.29
N SER A 189 -6.59 -4.62 -21.73
CA SER A 189 -6.43 -6.04 -21.39
C SER A 189 -7.05 -6.38 -20.05
N ASP A 190 -7.02 -5.44 -19.11
CA ASP A 190 -7.57 -5.56 -17.75
C ASP A 190 -7.82 -4.15 -17.16
N GLU A 191 -8.64 -4.06 -16.12
CA GLU A 191 -8.96 -2.82 -15.41
C GLU A 191 -8.86 -3.04 -13.90
N SER A 192 -8.41 -2.02 -13.18
CA SER A 192 -8.43 -2.00 -11.71
C SER A 192 -8.84 -0.64 -11.17
N HIS A 193 -9.59 -0.69 -10.07
CA HIS A 193 -9.92 0.48 -9.27
C HIS A 193 -8.84 0.70 -8.21
N LEU A 194 -8.33 1.93 -8.12
CA LEU A 194 -7.33 2.33 -7.14
C LEU A 194 -7.97 3.29 -6.14
N PRO A 195 -7.98 2.98 -4.83
CA PRO A 195 -8.60 3.86 -3.83
C PRO A 195 -7.81 5.16 -3.59
N ASP A 196 -6.53 5.18 -3.93
CA ASP A 196 -5.62 6.30 -3.79
C ASP A 196 -4.49 6.25 -4.85
N SER A 197 -3.59 7.22 -4.82
CA SER A 197 -2.45 7.32 -5.76
C SER A 197 -1.23 6.44 -5.40
N SER A 198 -1.41 5.34 -4.66
CA SER A 198 -0.37 4.36 -4.35
C SER A 198 -0.84 2.94 -4.67
N TRP A 199 -0.09 2.25 -5.53
CA TRP A 199 -0.38 0.86 -5.87
C TRP A 199 0.90 0.05 -6.03
N GLN A 200 0.78 -1.26 -5.83
CA GLN A 200 1.86 -2.22 -6.04
C GLN A 200 1.34 -3.39 -6.85
N LEU A 201 2.07 -3.77 -7.89
CA LEU A 201 1.72 -4.90 -8.77
C LEU A 201 2.48 -6.17 -8.38
N MET A 202 2.86 -6.30 -7.10
CA MET A 202 3.58 -7.49 -6.62
C MET A 202 2.67 -8.72 -6.69
N GLY A 203 3.05 -9.69 -7.54
CA GLY A 203 2.25 -10.90 -7.75
C GLY A 203 1.05 -10.72 -8.66
N TYR A 204 0.88 -9.54 -9.26
CA TYR A 204 -0.09 -9.33 -10.33
C TYR A 204 0.28 -10.16 -11.56
N SER A 205 -0.71 -10.81 -12.16
CA SER A 205 -0.57 -11.57 -13.40
C SER A 205 -1.93 -11.66 -14.08
N HIS A 206 -1.97 -11.53 -15.39
CA HIS A 206 -3.20 -11.64 -16.16
C HIS A 206 -2.94 -12.45 -17.45
N PRO A 207 -3.83 -13.35 -17.89
CA PRO A 207 -3.57 -14.22 -19.05
C PRO A 207 -3.30 -13.49 -20.37
N LYS A 208 -3.77 -12.25 -20.51
CA LYS A 208 -3.53 -11.40 -21.69
C LYS A 208 -2.26 -10.53 -21.61
N LEU A 209 -1.54 -10.56 -20.48
CA LEU A 209 -0.39 -9.70 -20.23
C LEU A 209 0.89 -10.52 -20.04
N ASP A 210 1.94 -10.11 -20.75
CA ASP A 210 3.29 -10.63 -20.55
C ASP A 210 3.96 -10.01 -19.32
N LYS A 211 5.21 -10.38 -19.04
CA LYS A 211 6.03 -9.72 -18.01
C LYS A 211 6.24 -8.22 -18.29
N LEU A 212 6.33 -7.85 -19.56
CA LEU A 212 6.32 -6.46 -20.00
C LEU A 212 4.89 -6.10 -20.37
N PHE A 213 4.32 -5.15 -19.66
CA PHE A 213 3.02 -4.56 -19.94
C PHE A 213 3.07 -3.07 -19.60
N TYR A 214 2.03 -2.38 -20.02
CA TYR A 214 1.86 -0.95 -19.81
C TYR A 214 0.57 -0.72 -19.03
N ALA A 215 0.51 0.40 -18.34
CA ALA A 215 -0.72 0.83 -17.72
C ALA A 215 -0.94 2.31 -17.94
N THR A 216 -2.19 2.73 -17.84
CA THR A 216 -2.56 4.14 -17.75
C THR A 216 -3.46 4.30 -16.54
N VAL A 217 -3.08 5.22 -15.66
CA VAL A 217 -3.84 5.54 -14.46
C VAL A 217 -4.46 6.92 -14.63
N GLU A 218 -5.76 7.04 -14.37
CA GLU A 218 -6.50 8.27 -14.56
C GLU A 218 -7.35 8.63 -13.34
N GLY A 219 -7.41 9.92 -13.05
CA GLY A 219 -8.36 10.48 -12.08
C GLY A 219 -8.54 11.98 -12.25
N ASP A 220 -9.64 12.50 -11.75
CA ASP A 220 -10.02 13.90 -11.73
C ASP A 220 -9.78 14.46 -10.32
N LEU A 221 -8.76 15.31 -10.20
CA LEU A 221 -8.38 15.99 -8.95
C LEU A 221 -9.19 17.29 -8.80
N VAL A 222 -9.77 17.50 -7.61
CA VAL A 222 -10.39 18.77 -7.21
C VAL A 222 -9.81 19.22 -5.87
N ILE A 223 -9.21 20.40 -5.87
CA ILE A 223 -8.63 21.01 -4.67
C ILE A 223 -9.58 22.04 -4.04
N GLN A 224 -9.47 22.21 -2.72
CA GLN A 224 -10.31 23.12 -1.95
C GLN A 224 -9.72 24.53 -1.80
N GLU A 225 -8.40 24.68 -1.98
CA GLU A 225 -7.69 25.95 -1.80
C GLU A 225 -6.80 26.24 -2.99
N SER A 226 -6.93 27.44 -3.58
CA SER A 226 -6.07 27.86 -4.69
C SER A 226 -4.65 28.14 -4.20
N GLY A 227 -3.64 27.76 -4.97
CA GLY A 227 -2.26 27.96 -4.57
C GLY A 227 -1.25 27.14 -5.35
N PRO A 228 0.04 27.27 -5.03
CA PRO A 228 1.06 26.35 -5.52
C PRO A 228 0.89 24.96 -4.86
N PHE A 229 0.79 23.92 -5.67
CA PHE A 229 0.81 22.53 -5.23
C PHE A 229 2.05 21.84 -5.79
N GLU A 230 2.68 21.00 -4.96
CA GLU A 230 3.78 20.15 -5.39
C GLU A 230 3.27 18.74 -5.68
N PHE A 231 3.55 18.24 -6.88
CA PHE A 231 3.28 16.88 -7.30
C PHE A 231 4.54 16.03 -7.14
N GLY A 232 4.36 14.75 -6.81
CA GLY A 232 5.42 13.76 -6.69
C GLY A 232 5.16 12.54 -7.56
N LEU A 233 6.21 11.98 -8.18
CA LEU A 233 6.17 10.72 -8.92
C LEU A 233 7.39 9.86 -8.59
N ALA A 234 7.15 8.69 -8.00
CA ALA A 234 8.16 7.66 -7.79
C ALA A 234 7.68 6.34 -8.40
N VAL A 235 8.61 5.59 -9.02
CA VAL A 235 8.26 4.34 -9.72
C VAL A 235 9.25 3.21 -9.44
N TYR A 236 8.78 1.98 -9.60
CA TYR A 236 9.62 0.83 -9.90
C TYR A 236 9.17 0.26 -11.24
N GLY A 237 9.83 0.70 -12.31
CA GLY A 237 9.32 0.64 -13.68
C GLY A 237 9.65 1.93 -14.40
N SER A 238 8.72 2.48 -15.17
CA SER A 238 8.89 3.73 -15.91
C SER A 238 7.53 4.43 -16.05
N ALA A 239 7.45 5.73 -15.76
CA ALA A 239 6.19 6.49 -15.90
C ALA A 239 6.41 7.98 -16.16
N ARG A 240 5.33 8.63 -16.59
CA ARG A 240 5.23 10.08 -16.79
C ARG A 240 3.92 10.56 -16.20
N LEU A 241 3.94 11.65 -15.45
CA LEU A 241 2.75 12.28 -14.90
C LEU A 241 2.32 13.45 -15.79
N TYR A 242 1.04 13.48 -16.14
CA TYR A 242 0.41 14.55 -16.90
C TYR A 242 -0.73 15.17 -16.10
N VAL A 243 -0.91 16.47 -16.27
CA VAL A 243 -2.07 17.24 -15.77
C VAL A 243 -2.73 17.95 -16.94
N ASP A 244 -4.01 17.68 -17.18
CA ASP A 244 -4.76 18.17 -18.35
C ASP A 244 -4.04 17.88 -19.69
N GLY A 245 -3.40 16.71 -19.78
CA GLY A 245 -2.62 16.27 -20.94
C GLY A 245 -1.24 16.93 -21.10
N GLN A 246 -0.86 17.85 -20.22
CA GLN A 246 0.47 18.48 -20.22
C GLN A 246 1.43 17.67 -19.33
N LEU A 247 2.60 17.32 -19.86
CA LEU A 247 3.64 16.61 -19.12
C LEU A 247 4.13 17.47 -17.96
N LEU A 248 3.98 16.96 -16.73
CA LEU A 248 4.42 17.65 -15.52
C LEU A 248 5.72 17.02 -14.95
N ILE A 249 5.79 15.68 -14.89
CA ILE A 249 6.97 14.96 -14.39
C ILE A 249 7.29 13.80 -15.33
N ASP A 250 8.55 13.71 -15.78
CA ASP A 250 9.07 12.56 -16.52
C ASP A 250 10.01 11.75 -15.61
N ASN A 251 9.58 10.54 -15.23
CA ASN A 251 10.40 9.58 -14.50
C ASN A 251 10.58 8.30 -15.34
N SER A 252 10.78 8.48 -16.64
CA SER A 252 10.92 7.42 -17.65
C SER A 252 12.28 7.41 -18.35
N LEU A 253 12.90 8.58 -18.53
CA LEU A 253 14.13 8.73 -19.31
C LEU A 253 15.40 8.71 -18.44
N VAL A 254 15.44 9.55 -17.40
CA VAL A 254 16.59 9.68 -16.50
C VAL A 254 16.13 9.39 -15.08
N GLN A 255 16.34 8.15 -14.65
CA GLN A 255 15.90 7.69 -13.33
C GLN A 255 17.03 7.76 -12.31
N ARG A 256 16.69 8.22 -11.10
CA ARG A 256 17.58 8.20 -9.95
C ARG A 256 17.05 7.21 -8.94
N GLY A 257 17.87 6.20 -8.59
CA GLY A 257 17.51 5.19 -7.59
C GLY A 257 17.24 5.83 -6.23
N GLY A 258 16.23 5.32 -5.52
CA GLY A 258 15.79 5.85 -4.23
C GLY A 258 15.23 4.78 -3.31
N THR A 259 14.55 5.23 -2.26
CA THR A 259 14.07 4.35 -1.17
C THR A 259 12.67 3.79 -1.41
N PHE A 260 11.96 4.24 -2.45
CA PHE A 260 10.65 3.70 -2.80
C PHE A 260 10.73 2.24 -3.23
N PHE A 261 9.61 1.52 -3.09
CA PHE A 261 9.46 0.10 -3.48
C PHE A 261 10.57 -0.80 -2.90
N PHE A 262 10.76 -0.73 -1.58
CA PHE A 262 11.78 -1.52 -0.85
C PHE A 262 13.22 -1.24 -1.30
N GLY A 263 13.50 0.03 -1.64
CA GLY A 263 14.82 0.45 -2.14
C GLY A 263 15.14 -0.01 -3.57
N LYS A 264 14.13 -0.45 -4.34
CA LYS A 264 14.29 -0.87 -5.73
C LYS A 264 13.81 0.16 -6.74
N GLY A 265 13.01 1.12 -6.29
CA GLY A 265 12.46 2.16 -7.15
C GLY A 265 13.33 3.41 -7.22
N THR A 266 12.72 4.47 -7.70
CA THR A 266 13.34 5.78 -7.84
C THR A 266 13.21 6.63 -6.57
N VAL A 267 13.89 7.76 -6.54
CA VAL A 267 13.48 8.89 -5.69
C VAL A 267 12.12 9.43 -6.14
N GLU A 268 11.48 10.25 -5.31
CA GLU A 268 10.31 11.03 -5.71
C GLU A 268 10.77 12.23 -6.55
N GLU A 269 10.49 12.18 -7.85
CA GLU A 269 10.65 13.36 -8.71
C GLU A 269 9.49 14.32 -8.45
N LYS A 270 9.78 15.62 -8.43
CA LYS A 270 8.86 16.66 -7.95
C LYS A 270 8.71 17.79 -8.95
N ALA A 271 7.50 18.32 -9.05
CA ALA A 271 7.21 19.54 -9.83
C ALA A 271 6.10 20.34 -9.16
N GLN A 272 6.07 21.65 -9.37
CA GLN A 272 5.05 22.53 -8.83
C GLN A 272 4.12 23.04 -9.92
N MET A 273 2.84 23.15 -9.60
CA MET A 273 1.83 23.74 -10.47
C MET A 273 0.86 24.58 -9.63
N HIS A 274 0.45 25.73 -10.15
CA HIS A 274 -0.60 26.53 -9.51
C HIS A 274 -1.97 25.93 -9.83
N LEU A 275 -2.72 25.57 -8.81
CA LEU A 275 -4.07 25.03 -8.93
C LEU A 275 -5.10 26.06 -8.44
N VAL A 276 -6.30 25.99 -9.01
CA VAL A 276 -7.44 26.84 -8.68
C VAL A 276 -8.50 26.00 -7.98
N SER A 277 -8.95 26.44 -6.80
CA SER A 277 -9.99 25.80 -6.01
C SER A 277 -11.26 25.56 -6.85
N GLY A 278 -11.85 24.37 -6.70
CA GLY A 278 -13.07 23.97 -7.40
C GLY A 278 -12.89 23.64 -8.89
N ARG A 279 -11.72 23.91 -9.49
CA ARG A 279 -11.41 23.43 -10.84
C ARG A 279 -11.05 21.96 -10.80
N LYS A 280 -11.59 21.20 -11.75
CA LYS A 280 -11.23 19.82 -12.02
C LYS A 280 -9.98 19.76 -12.91
N TYR A 281 -9.03 18.93 -12.51
CA TYR A 281 -7.78 18.67 -13.24
C TYR A 281 -7.68 17.17 -13.56
N ARG A 282 -7.50 16.81 -14.83
CA ARG A 282 -7.29 15.41 -15.25
C ARG A 282 -5.86 15.00 -14.98
N ILE A 283 -5.68 14.08 -14.05
CA ILE A 283 -4.41 13.41 -13.76
C ILE A 283 -4.31 12.15 -14.63
N THR A 284 -3.19 12.01 -15.34
CA THR A 284 -2.89 10.80 -16.12
C THR A 284 -1.45 10.36 -15.86
N ILE A 285 -1.23 9.07 -15.60
CA ILE A 285 0.08 8.46 -15.38
C ILE A 285 0.28 7.30 -16.36
#